data_AF-A0A917CFR1-F1
#
_entry.id   AF-A0A917CFR1-F1
#
_cell.length_a   1.000
_cell.length_b   1.000
_cell.length_c   1.000
_cell.angle_alpha   90.00
_cell.angle_beta   90.00
_cell.angle_gamma   90.00
#
_symmetry.space_group_name_H-M   'P 1'
#
loop_
_entity.id
_entity.type
_entity.pdbx_description
1 polymer ?
#
loop_
_entity_poly.entity_id
_entity_poly.type
_entity_poly.pdbx_seq_one_letter_code
_entity_poly.pdbx_strand_id
1 'polypeptide(L)'
;MRLLALSLLLTSAFAAQASPEKPTDAELNDWMAFLRSISLPIITEVCTPLLADQGDYAGVAAKWLETHHAEIARGRDFTKAGSPKDRDFDQYHANMAADFKQKLLAKPEASQRAICTDSLNALQKSIPNSAG
;
A
#
# COMPACT_ATOMS: atom_id res chain seq x y z
N MET A 1 -28.49 43.25 50.24
CA MET A 1 -29.12 42.96 48.93
C MET A 1 -28.42 43.77 47.85
N ARG A 2 -27.64 43.12 46.98
CA ARG A 2 -27.53 43.38 45.53
C ARG A 2 -26.55 42.37 44.93
N LEU A 3 -27.12 41.43 44.19
CA LEU A 3 -26.47 40.50 43.28
C LEU A 3 -25.82 41.28 42.14
N LEU A 4 -24.72 40.78 41.59
CA LEU A 4 -24.29 40.89 40.17
C LEU A 4 -23.06 39.96 40.03
N ALA A 5 -23.29 38.67 39.80
CA ALA A 5 -23.37 38.06 38.47
C ALA A 5 -21.99 37.91 37.82
N LEU A 6 -21.41 36.73 38.09
CA LEU A 6 -20.20 36.19 37.49
C LEU A 6 -20.47 35.95 35.99
N SER A 7 -19.97 36.82 35.11
CA SER A 7 -20.04 36.59 33.66
C SER A 7 -19.00 35.54 33.26
N LEU A 8 -19.38 34.27 33.43
CA LEU A 8 -18.79 33.13 32.75
C LEU A 8 -19.03 33.32 31.24
N LEU A 9 -18.05 33.90 30.55
CA LEU A 9 -17.92 33.84 29.10
C LEU A 9 -17.60 32.39 28.72
N LEU A 10 -18.63 31.53 28.75
CA LEU A 10 -18.68 30.32 27.94
C LEU A 10 -18.85 30.74 26.48
N THR A 11 -17.77 31.19 25.84
CA THR A 11 -17.71 31.12 24.38
C THR A 11 -17.35 29.69 24.05
N SER A 12 -18.40 28.92 23.77
CA SER A 12 -18.37 27.60 23.17
C SER A 12 -17.42 27.62 21.98
N ALA A 13 -16.19 27.18 22.18
CA ALA A 13 -15.32 26.79 21.09
C ALA A 13 -16.02 25.61 20.42
N PHE A 14 -16.81 25.89 19.39
CA PHE A 14 -17.16 24.91 18.38
C PHE A 14 -15.82 24.46 17.79
N ALA A 15 -15.24 23.42 18.37
CA ALA A 15 -14.25 22.62 17.68
C ALA A 15 -15.01 22.06 16.48
N ALA A 16 -14.88 22.73 15.34
CA ALA A 16 -15.17 22.12 14.06
C ALA A 16 -14.28 20.87 14.00
N GLN A 17 -14.87 19.73 14.34
CA GLN A 17 -14.26 18.45 14.06
C GLN A 17 -14.12 18.41 12.54
N ALA A 18 -12.94 18.74 12.04
CA ALA A 18 -12.60 18.53 10.65
C ALA A 18 -12.83 17.04 10.40
N SER A 19 -13.91 16.71 9.71
CA SER A 19 -14.10 15.36 9.19
C SER A 19 -12.84 15.02 8.41
N PRO A 20 -12.21 13.85 8.64
CA PRO A 20 -11.04 13.47 7.89
C PRO A 20 -11.35 13.61 6.40
N GLU A 21 -10.59 14.45 5.72
CA GLU A 21 -10.77 14.71 4.30
C GLU A 21 -10.65 13.38 3.55
N LYS A 22 -11.52 13.15 2.56
CA LYS A 22 -11.44 11.92 1.78
C LYS A 22 -10.10 11.91 1.05
N PRO A 23 -9.42 10.75 0.92
CA PRO A 23 -8.18 10.67 0.18
C PRO A 23 -8.37 11.15 -1.27
N THR A 24 -7.40 11.90 -1.77
CA THR A 24 -7.29 12.27 -3.18
C THR A 24 -6.90 11.06 -4.02
N ASP A 25 -7.13 11.13 -5.34
CA ASP A 25 -6.71 10.06 -6.26
C ASP A 25 -5.18 9.84 -6.23
N ALA A 26 -4.40 10.89 -6.01
CA ALA A 26 -2.96 10.81 -5.87
C ALA A 26 -2.56 10.02 -4.60
N GLU A 27 -3.18 10.32 -3.47
CA GLU A 27 -2.93 9.59 -2.21
C GLU A 27 -3.38 8.13 -2.30
N LEU A 28 -4.50 7.84 -3.01
CA LEU A 28 -4.92 6.47 -3.27
C LEU A 28 -3.91 5.73 -4.16
N ASN A 29 -3.36 6.37 -5.19
CA ASN A 29 -2.35 5.77 -6.05
C ASN A 29 -1.05 5.48 -5.28
N ASP A 30 -0.59 6.43 -4.47
CA ASP A 30 0.59 6.25 -3.60
C ASP A 30 0.36 5.10 -2.60
N TRP A 31 -0.82 5.05 -1.97
CA TRP A 31 -1.20 3.97 -1.07
C TRP A 31 -1.19 2.60 -1.77
N MET A 32 -1.76 2.52 -2.97
CA MET A 32 -1.76 1.29 -3.77
C MET A 32 -0.35 0.87 -4.19
N ALA A 33 0.52 1.82 -4.52
CA ALA A 33 1.93 1.54 -4.84
C ALA A 33 2.65 0.97 -3.61
N PHE A 34 2.44 1.56 -2.43
CA PHE A 34 2.97 1.04 -1.17
C PHE A 34 2.48 -0.39 -0.88
N LEU A 35 1.17 -0.66 -0.94
CA LEU A 35 0.62 -1.99 -0.70
C LEU A 35 1.18 -3.04 -1.68
N ARG A 36 1.34 -2.66 -2.95
CA ARG A 36 1.97 -3.53 -3.95
C ARG A 36 3.44 -3.80 -3.60
N SER A 37 4.20 -2.80 -3.17
CA SER A 37 5.61 -2.96 -2.79
C SER A 37 5.82 -3.97 -1.65
N ILE A 38 4.89 -4.06 -0.70
CA ILE A 38 4.94 -5.02 0.42
C ILE A 38 4.84 -6.47 -0.07
N SER A 39 3.96 -6.72 -1.05
CA SER A 39 3.69 -8.07 -1.56
C SER A 39 4.65 -8.50 -2.67
N LEU A 40 5.26 -7.55 -3.38
CA LEU A 40 6.11 -7.82 -4.54
C LEU A 40 7.28 -8.78 -4.29
N PRO A 41 8.06 -8.66 -3.21
CA PRO A 41 9.16 -9.59 -2.93
C PRO A 41 8.67 -11.04 -2.82
N ILE A 42 7.53 -11.24 -2.15
CA ILE A 42 6.90 -12.54 -1.96
C ILE A 42 6.33 -13.09 -3.27
N ILE A 43 5.63 -12.26 -4.04
CA ILE A 43 5.11 -12.67 -5.35
C ILE A 43 6.26 -13.03 -6.27
N THR A 44 7.36 -12.25 -6.25
CA THR A 44 8.56 -12.53 -7.05
C THR A 44 9.16 -13.89 -6.70
N GLU A 45 9.26 -14.22 -5.40
CA GLU A 45 9.77 -15.52 -4.95
C GLU A 45 8.94 -16.70 -5.50
N VAL A 46 7.61 -16.57 -5.51
CA VAL A 46 6.70 -17.62 -6.00
C VAL A 46 6.65 -17.67 -7.53
N CYS A 47 6.57 -16.51 -8.18
CA CYS A 47 6.27 -16.41 -9.60
C CYS A 47 7.50 -16.56 -10.51
N THR A 48 8.69 -16.18 -10.05
CA THR A 48 9.93 -16.32 -10.85
C THR A 48 10.17 -17.76 -11.33
N PRO A 49 10.15 -18.80 -10.45
CA PRO A 49 10.33 -20.17 -10.93
C PRO A 49 9.14 -20.67 -11.75
N LEU A 50 7.91 -20.21 -11.47
CA LEU A 50 6.69 -20.63 -12.19
C LEU A 50 6.59 -20.07 -13.60
N LEU A 51 7.22 -18.92 -13.88
CA LEU A 51 7.14 -18.22 -15.16
C LEU A 51 8.50 -18.11 -15.86
N ALA A 52 9.48 -18.94 -15.49
CA ALA A 52 10.83 -18.88 -16.02
C ALA A 52 10.90 -18.99 -17.56
N ASP A 53 9.89 -19.60 -18.19
CA ASP A 53 9.72 -19.73 -19.64
C ASP A 53 9.00 -18.54 -20.30
N GLN A 54 8.32 -17.70 -19.53
CA GLN A 54 7.48 -16.59 -20.02
C GLN A 54 8.12 -15.21 -19.88
N GLY A 55 9.15 -15.07 -19.05
CA GLY A 55 9.91 -13.82 -18.95
C GLY A 55 10.62 -13.62 -17.63
N ASP A 56 11.29 -12.47 -17.51
CA ASP A 56 12.03 -12.09 -16.31
C ASP A 56 11.12 -11.37 -15.30
N TYR A 57 10.39 -12.16 -14.51
CA TYR A 57 9.54 -11.60 -13.46
C TYR A 57 10.34 -10.76 -12.46
N ALA A 58 11.50 -11.27 -12.01
CA ALA A 58 12.32 -10.62 -11.00
C ALA A 58 12.86 -9.26 -11.49
N GLY A 59 13.36 -9.19 -12.72
CA GLY A 59 13.81 -7.94 -13.33
C GLY A 59 12.68 -6.94 -13.54
N VAL A 60 11.50 -7.39 -13.99
CA VAL A 60 10.32 -6.52 -14.12
C VAL A 60 9.87 -5.97 -12.76
N ALA A 61 9.79 -6.82 -11.74
CA ALA A 61 9.43 -6.40 -10.39
C ALA A 61 10.43 -5.39 -9.82
N ALA A 62 11.74 -5.63 -10.00
CA ALA A 62 12.79 -4.70 -9.59
C ALA A 62 12.67 -3.35 -10.31
N LYS A 63 12.44 -3.36 -11.63
CA LYS A 63 12.27 -2.13 -12.40
C LYS A 63 11.03 -1.34 -11.98
N TRP A 64 9.95 -2.05 -11.65
CA TRP A 64 8.74 -1.42 -11.11
C TRP A 64 9.01 -0.74 -9.76
N LEU A 65 9.68 -1.43 -8.84
CA LEU A 65 10.05 -0.85 -7.53
C LEU A 65 10.93 0.40 -7.68
N GLU A 66 11.88 0.39 -8.60
CA GLU A 66 12.71 1.55 -8.91
C GLU A 66 11.88 2.71 -9.47
N THR A 67 11.00 2.42 -10.44
CA THR A 67 10.16 3.42 -11.11
C THR A 67 9.20 4.11 -10.14
N HIS A 68 8.64 3.34 -9.19
CA HIS A 68 7.58 3.80 -8.28
C HIS A 68 8.09 4.13 -6.86
N HIS A 69 9.42 4.30 -6.67
CA HIS A 69 10.01 4.46 -5.33
C HIS A 69 9.47 5.68 -4.57
N ALA A 70 9.14 6.77 -5.27
CA ALA A 70 8.62 7.99 -4.67
C ALA A 70 7.17 7.83 -4.20
N GLU A 71 6.32 7.21 -5.01
CA GLU A 71 4.92 6.85 -4.70
C GLU A 71 4.88 5.92 -3.48
N ILE A 72 5.76 4.92 -3.46
CA ILE A 72 5.87 3.96 -2.35
C ILE A 72 6.20 4.69 -1.05
N ALA A 73 7.16 5.62 -1.07
CA ALA A 73 7.55 6.37 0.12
C ALA A 73 6.38 7.22 0.66
N ARG A 74 5.72 8.00 -0.21
CA ARG A 74 4.55 8.82 0.17
C ARG A 74 3.40 7.95 0.68
N GLY A 75 3.12 6.84 0.01
CA GLY A 75 2.08 5.90 0.39
C GLY A 75 2.34 5.24 1.74
N ARG A 76 3.60 4.92 2.05
CA ARG A 76 3.99 4.41 3.37
C ARG A 76 3.70 5.44 4.46
N ASP A 77 4.10 6.68 4.25
CA ASP A 77 3.90 7.76 5.22
C ASP A 77 2.41 8.05 5.44
N PHE A 78 1.63 8.09 4.35
CA PHE A 78 0.18 8.21 4.39
C PHE A 78 -0.47 7.08 5.22
N THR A 79 -0.10 5.83 4.93
CA THR A 79 -0.63 4.65 5.65
C THR A 79 -0.24 4.68 7.13
N LYS A 80 1.00 5.06 7.44
CA LYS A 80 1.50 5.14 8.82
C LYS A 80 0.84 6.26 9.62
N ALA A 81 0.46 7.36 8.97
CA ALA A 81 -0.29 8.44 9.59
C ALA A 81 -1.67 7.96 10.07
N GLY A 82 -2.38 7.17 9.26
CA GLY A 82 -3.70 6.61 9.58
C GLY A 82 -3.71 5.33 10.42
N SER A 83 -2.54 4.70 10.64
CA SER A 83 -2.46 3.43 11.38
C SER A 83 -2.47 3.62 12.90
N PRO A 84 -3.14 2.71 13.65
CA PRO A 84 -3.04 2.66 15.11
C PRO A 84 -1.58 2.58 15.59
N LYS A 85 -1.24 3.34 16.64
CA LYS A 85 0.14 3.44 17.17
C LYS A 85 0.53 2.30 18.12
N ASP A 86 -0.43 1.45 18.47
CA ASP A 86 -0.26 0.31 19.36
C ASP A 86 0.27 -0.95 18.66
N ARG A 87 0.46 -0.89 17.33
CA ARG A 87 1.02 -1.99 16.53
C ARG A 87 2.30 -1.56 15.86
N ASP A 88 3.24 -2.49 15.77
CA ASP A 88 4.40 -2.34 14.90
C ASP A 88 3.93 -2.38 13.44
N PHE A 89 4.03 -1.22 12.79
CA PHE A 89 3.58 -1.01 11.42
C PHE A 89 4.31 -1.91 10.42
N ASP A 90 5.63 -2.05 10.55
CA ASP A 90 6.43 -2.82 9.61
C ASP A 90 6.18 -4.33 9.82
N GLN A 91 6.09 -4.77 11.08
CA GLN A 91 5.73 -6.15 11.41
C GLN A 91 4.33 -6.53 10.91
N TYR A 92 3.34 -5.63 11.03
CA TYR A 92 1.99 -5.87 10.54
C TYR A 92 1.96 -6.17 9.04
N HIS A 93 2.64 -5.34 8.23
CA HIS A 93 2.70 -5.52 6.79
C HIS A 93 3.54 -6.74 6.38
N ALA A 94 4.62 -7.05 7.09
CA ALA A 94 5.38 -8.28 6.89
C ALA A 94 4.52 -9.54 7.13
N ASN A 95 3.69 -9.53 8.19
CA ASN A 95 2.77 -10.63 8.48
C ASN A 95 1.70 -10.78 7.39
N MET A 96 1.16 -9.67 6.87
CA MET A 96 0.22 -9.71 5.73
C MET A 96 0.86 -10.31 4.47
N ALA A 97 2.09 -9.92 4.15
CA ALA A 97 2.82 -10.45 3.00
C ALA A 97 3.07 -11.96 3.14
N ALA A 98 3.46 -12.41 4.34
CA ALA A 98 3.66 -13.82 4.64
C ALA A 98 2.36 -14.64 4.54
N ASP A 99 1.25 -14.13 5.09
CA ASP A 99 -0.07 -14.76 4.97
C ASP A 99 -0.53 -14.84 3.51
N PHE A 100 -0.34 -13.78 2.73
CA PHE A 100 -0.59 -13.79 1.30
C PHE A 100 0.23 -14.87 0.57
N LYS A 101 1.52 -15.03 0.89
CA LYS A 101 2.36 -16.11 0.35
C LYS A 101 1.73 -17.48 0.56
N GLN A 102 1.34 -17.78 1.81
CA GLN A 102 0.79 -19.08 2.18
C GLN A 102 -0.51 -19.34 1.41
N LYS A 103 -1.38 -18.32 1.30
CA LYS A 103 -2.62 -18.41 0.53
C LYS A 103 -2.38 -18.60 -0.97
N LEU A 104 -1.34 -18.01 -1.54
CA LEU A 104 -0.97 -18.21 -2.93
C LEU A 104 -0.45 -19.64 -3.16
N LEU A 105 0.49 -20.10 -2.33
CA LEU A 105 1.07 -21.45 -2.43
C LEU A 105 0.04 -22.57 -2.20
N ALA A 106 -1.01 -22.31 -1.41
CA ALA A 106 -2.10 -23.26 -1.20
C ALA A 106 -3.04 -23.41 -2.41
N LYS A 107 -2.93 -22.57 -3.44
CA LYS A 107 -3.74 -22.70 -4.65
C LYS A 107 -3.21 -23.81 -5.55
N PRO A 108 -4.06 -24.43 -6.40
CA PRO A 108 -3.58 -25.28 -7.48
C PRO A 108 -2.57 -24.54 -8.37
N GLU A 109 -1.55 -25.25 -8.86
CA GLU A 109 -0.44 -24.65 -9.64
C GLU A 109 -0.94 -23.84 -10.85
N ALA A 110 -1.96 -24.33 -11.57
CA ALA A 110 -2.56 -23.61 -12.69
C ALA A 110 -3.12 -22.23 -12.27
N SER A 111 -3.72 -22.14 -11.08
CA SER A 111 -4.20 -20.87 -10.53
C SER A 111 -3.04 -19.97 -10.07
N GLN A 112 -1.97 -20.55 -9.52
CA GLN A 112 -0.76 -19.78 -9.19
C GLN A 112 -0.16 -19.16 -10.45
N ARG A 113 0.02 -19.96 -11.51
CA ARG A 113 0.52 -19.47 -12.81
C ARG A 113 -0.35 -18.35 -13.37
N ALA A 114 -1.68 -18.50 -13.36
CA ALA A 114 -2.58 -17.43 -13.82
C ALA A 114 -2.39 -16.12 -13.04
N ILE A 115 -2.34 -16.19 -11.69
CA ILE A 115 -2.09 -15.03 -10.84
C ILE A 115 -0.73 -14.39 -11.14
N CYS A 116 0.30 -15.22 -11.31
CA CYS A 116 1.64 -14.76 -11.64
C CYS A 116 1.69 -14.07 -13.01
N THR A 117 1.03 -14.64 -14.02
CA THR A 117 0.98 -14.07 -15.38
C THR A 117 0.23 -12.73 -15.37
N ASP A 118 -0.90 -12.65 -14.68
CA ASP A 118 -1.66 -11.41 -14.53
C ASP A 118 -0.83 -10.33 -13.80
N SER A 119 -0.12 -10.72 -12.75
CA SER A 119 0.77 -9.82 -12.02
C SER A 119 1.91 -9.30 -12.88
N LEU A 120 2.58 -10.19 -13.64
CA LEU A 120 3.63 -9.81 -14.58
C LEU A 120 3.14 -8.79 -15.61
N ASN A 121 1.99 -9.08 -16.24
CA ASN A 121 1.37 -8.20 -17.21
C ASN A 121 1.01 -6.83 -16.61
N ALA A 122 0.53 -6.79 -15.37
CA ALA A 122 0.19 -5.55 -14.68
C ALA A 122 1.45 -4.71 -14.35
N LEU A 123 2.55 -5.35 -13.96
CA LEU A 123 3.82 -4.67 -13.72
C LEU A 123 4.38 -4.09 -15.01
N GLN A 124 4.42 -4.88 -16.09
CA GLN A 124 4.92 -4.44 -17.39
C GLN A 124 4.14 -3.23 -17.93
N LYS A 125 2.81 -3.23 -17.83
CA LYS A 125 1.96 -2.10 -18.27
C LYS A 125 2.18 -0.81 -17.47
N SER A 126 2.69 -0.91 -16.25
CA SER A 126 2.86 0.23 -15.34
C SER A 126 4.29 0.73 -15.21
N ILE A 127 5.23 0.11 -15.94
CA ILE A 127 6.55 0.68 -16.20
C ILE A 127 6.40 1.52 -17.47
N PRO A 128 6.65 2.83 -17.44
CA PRO A 128 6.69 3.63 -18.66
C PRO A 128 7.68 2.98 -19.63
N ASN A 129 7.25 2.71 -20.86
CA ASN A 129 8.17 2.30 -21.91
C ASN A 129 9.24 3.39 -21.98
N SER A 130 10.46 3.06 -21.56
CA SER A 130 11.60 3.92 -21.75
C SER A 130 11.84 3.92 -23.25
N ALA A 131 11.16 4.80 -23.99
CA ALA A 131 11.48 5.04 -25.38
C ALA A 131 12.94 5.52 -25.39
N GLY A 132 13.81 4.70 -25.99
CA GLY A 132 15.18 5.06 -26.28
C GLY A 132 15.29 6.19 -27.29
#